data_AF-A0A519T520-F1
#
_entry.id   AF-A0A519T520-F1
#
_cell.length_a   1.000
_cell.length_b   1.000
_cell.length_c   1.000
_cell.angle_alpha   90.00
_cell.angle_beta   90.00
_cell.angle_gamma   90.00
#
_symmetry.space_group_name_H-M   'P 1'
#
loop_
_entity.id
_entity.type
_entity.pdbx_description
1 polymer ?
#
loop_
_entity_poly.entity_id
_entity_poly.type
_entity_poly.pdbx_seq_one_letter_code
_entity_poly.pdbx_strand_id
1 'polypeptide(L)'
;LLQIQVASLKAKGETITPEAEKELLDRIKARYEEQLSPYYAAARLWVDAVIDPLETRKVLSEGISAANHAPIERAYNVGVIQV
;
A
#
# COMPACT_ATOMS: atom_id res chain seq x y z
N LEU A 1 -7.28 -12.01 -5.46
CA LEU A 1 -6.69 -13.05 -4.55
C LEU A 1 -7.56 -14.28 -4.43
N LEU A 2 -8.84 -14.16 -4.07
CA LEU A 2 -9.76 -15.31 -3.96
C LEU A 2 -9.79 -16.17 -5.24
N GLN A 3 -10.02 -15.55 -6.40
CA GLN A 3 -10.06 -16.25 -7.69
C GLN A 3 -8.77 -17.02 -8.01
N ILE A 4 -7.60 -16.49 -7.65
CA ILE A 4 -6.31 -17.15 -7.87
C ILE A 4 -6.19 -18.40 -7.00
N GLN A 5 -6.61 -18.32 -5.73
CA GLN A 5 -6.57 -19.46 -4.81
C GLN A 5 -7.60 -20.54 -5.19
N VAL A 6 -8.81 -20.14 -5.57
CA VAL A 6 -9.85 -21.05 -6.08
C VAL A 6 -9.38 -21.73 -7.37
N ALA A 7 -8.77 -20.99 -8.31
CA ALA A 7 -8.21 -21.57 -9.53
C ALA A 7 -7.08 -22.57 -9.22
N SER A 8 -6.22 -22.26 -8.24
CA SER A 8 -5.17 -23.16 -7.78
C SER A 8 -5.72 -24.45 -7.16
N LEU A 9 -6.77 -24.38 -6.36
CA LEU A 9 -7.44 -25.56 -5.77
C LEU A 9 -8.13 -26.41 -6.84
N LYS A 10 -8.82 -25.77 -7.80
CA LYS A 10 -9.42 -26.45 -8.95
C LYS A 10 -8.37 -27.16 -9.81
N ALA A 11 -7.22 -26.53 -10.03
CA ALA A 11 -6.10 -27.14 -10.76
C ALA A 11 -5.51 -28.38 -10.05
N LYS A 12 -5.71 -28.50 -8.72
CA LYS A 12 -5.35 -29.68 -7.93
C LYS A 12 -6.45 -30.76 -7.89
N GLY A 13 -7.57 -30.54 -8.58
CA GLY A 13 -8.72 -31.45 -8.59
C GLY A 13 -9.64 -31.31 -7.38
N GLU A 14 -9.46 -30.29 -6.54
CA GLU A 14 -10.31 -30.04 -5.38
C GLU A 14 -11.55 -29.23 -5.77
N THR A 15 -12.73 -29.67 -5.35
CA THR A 15 -13.98 -28.93 -5.46
C THR A 15 -14.20 -28.09 -4.21
N ILE A 16 -14.23 -26.77 -4.36
CA ILE A 16 -14.49 -25.84 -3.26
C ILE A 16 -16.00 -25.68 -3.08
N THR A 17 -16.46 -25.75 -1.82
CA THR A 17 -17.86 -25.44 -1.50
C THR A 17 -18.04 -23.92 -1.35
N PRO A 18 -19.28 -23.40 -1.47
CA PRO A 18 -19.56 -21.98 -1.23
C PRO A 18 -19.13 -21.51 0.17
N GLU A 19 -19.25 -22.37 1.18
CA GLU A 19 -18.87 -22.08 2.56
C GLU A 19 -17.35 -21.92 2.70
N ALA A 20 -16.59 -22.86 2.13
CA ALA A 20 -15.13 -22.79 2.11
C ALA A 20 -14.61 -21.58 1.32
N GLU A 21 -15.27 -21.22 0.22
CA GLU A 21 -14.95 -20.01 -0.54
C GLU A 21 -15.22 -18.74 0.28
N LYS A 22 -16.32 -18.70 1.04
CA LYS A 22 -16.63 -17.59 1.94
C LYS A 22 -15.60 -17.45 3.06
N GLU A 23 -15.24 -18.55 3.73
CA GLU A 23 -14.20 -18.55 4.76
C GLU A 23 -12.84 -18.07 4.22
N LEU A 24 -12.51 -18.47 2.99
CA LEU A 24 -11.28 -18.03 2.32
C LEU A 24 -11.30 -16.53 2.06
N LEU A 25 -12.44 -16.02 1.57
CA LEU A 25 -12.63 -14.59 1.36
C LEU A 25 -12.53 -13.80 2.66
N ASP A 26 -13.20 -14.26 3.72
CA ASP A 26 -13.22 -13.59 5.02
C ASP A 26 -11.80 -13.53 5.62
N ARG A 27 -11.03 -14.62 5.49
CA ARG A 27 -9.61 -14.65 5.89
C ARG A 27 -8.74 -13.66 5.10
N ILE A 28 -8.97 -13.54 3.79
CA ILE A 28 -8.27 -12.57 2.95
C ILE A 28 -8.62 -11.16 3.42
N LYS A 29 -9.90 -10.85 3.62
CA LYS A 29 -10.35 -9.53 4.09
C LYS A 29 -9.74 -9.17 5.44
N ALA A 30 -9.81 -10.07 6.42
CA ALA A 30 -9.25 -9.84 7.75
C ALA A 30 -7.76 -9.48 7.70
N ARG A 31 -6.98 -10.17 6.86
CA ARG A 31 -5.57 -9.82 6.65
C ARG A 31 -5.39 -8.43 6.05
N TYR A 32 -6.22 -8.04 5.10
CA TYR A 32 -6.16 -6.69 4.52
C TYR A 32 -6.52 -5.63 5.54
N GLU A 33 -7.61 -5.83 6.30
CA GLU A 33 -8.07 -4.89 7.32
C GLU A 33 -6.99 -4.60 8.37
N GLU A 34 -6.27 -5.63 8.82
CA GLU A 34 -5.14 -5.47 9.72
C GLU A 34 -4.03 -4.58 9.12
N GLN A 35 -3.76 -4.76 7.83
CA GLN A 35 -2.65 -4.10 7.13
C GLN A 35 -3.00 -2.71 6.58
N LEU A 36 -4.29 -2.37 6.50
CA LEU A 36 -4.79 -1.10 5.98
C LEU A 36 -4.69 0.06 6.98
N SER A 37 -4.43 -0.25 8.25
CA SER A 37 -4.29 0.78 9.28
C SER A 37 -3.07 1.69 8.99
N PRO A 38 -3.21 3.02 9.08
CA PRO A 38 -2.06 3.94 8.99
C PRO A 38 -0.96 3.61 10.01
N TYR A 39 -1.33 3.07 11.18
CA TYR A 39 -0.39 2.64 12.20
C TYR A 39 0.42 1.41 11.77
N TYR A 40 -0.18 0.50 11.00
CA TYR A 40 0.53 -0.67 10.48
C TYR A 40 1.65 -0.24 9.51
N ALA A 41 1.37 0.76 8.67
CA ALA A 41 2.34 1.37 7.76
C ALA A 41 3.44 2.16 8.51
N ALA A 42 3.04 2.99 9.49
CA ALA A 42 3.98 3.78 10.29
C ALA A 42 4.94 2.92 11.10
N ALA A 43 4.47 1.83 11.72
CA ALA A 43 5.31 0.88 12.46
C ALA A 43 6.37 0.18 11.58
N ARG A 44 6.23 0.25 10.24
CA ARG A 44 7.14 -0.33 9.26
C ARG A 44 7.95 0.71 8.50
N LEU A 45 7.83 1.99 8.88
CA LEU A 45 8.50 3.11 8.22
C LEU A 45 8.18 3.21 6.73
N TRP A 46 6.98 2.78 6.33
CA TRP A 46 6.47 3.01 4.97
C TRP A 46 6.05 4.47 4.77
N VAL A 47 5.76 5.15 5.88
CA VAL A 47 5.47 6.58 5.96
C VAL A 47 6.30 7.16 7.10
N ASP A 48 6.70 8.42 6.97
CA ASP A 48 7.51 9.09 8.00
C ASP A 48 6.68 9.49 9.23
N ALA A 49 5.40 9.82 9.04
CA ALA A 49 4.49 10.18 10.12
C ALA A 49 3.01 10.00 9.75
N VAL A 50 2.18 9.78 10.78
CA VAL A 50 0.72 9.97 10.72
C VAL A 50 0.43 11.31 11.36
N ILE A 51 -0.22 12.23 10.63
CA ILE A 51 -0.45 13.62 11.05
C ILE A 51 -1.93 13.94 11.17
N ASP A 52 -2.25 14.95 11.98
CA ASP A 52 -3.58 15.55 11.97
C ASP A 52 -3.84 16.18 10.59
N PRO A 53 -4.97 15.85 9.91
CA PRO A 53 -5.32 16.45 8.63
C PRO A 53 -5.28 17.99 8.63
N LEU A 54 -5.59 18.65 9.75
CA LEU A 54 -5.56 20.11 9.88
C LEU A 54 -4.13 20.68 9.82
N GLU A 55 -3.12 19.91 10.24
CA GLU A 55 -1.71 20.30 10.25
C GLU A 55 -1.02 20.11 8.89
N THR A 56 -1.69 19.51 7.90
CA THR A 56 -1.10 19.16 6.59
C THR A 56 -0.36 20.33 5.93
N ARG A 57 -0.94 21.54 5.94
CA ARG A 57 -0.31 22.72 5.32
C ARG A 57 1.03 23.06 5.98
N LYS A 58 1.07 23.00 7.31
CA LYS A 58 2.25 23.34 8.08
C LYS A 58 3.37 22.33 7.82
N VAL A 59 3.05 21.04 7.91
CA VAL A 59 4.02 19.95 7.66
C VAL A 59 4.61 20.04 6.25
N LEU A 60 3.78 20.26 5.23
CA LEU A 60 4.25 20.44 3.85
C LEU A 60 5.13 21.68 3.70
N SER A 61 4.73 22.81 4.30
CA SER A 61 5.50 24.06 4.23
C SER A 61 6.88 23.92 4.88
N GLU A 62 6.96 23.27 6.04
CA GLU A 62 8.21 23.01 6.74
C GLU A 62 9.12 22.05 5.93
N GLY A 63 8.54 20.98 5.36
CA GLY A 63 9.26 20.04 4.51
C GLY A 63 9.86 20.70 3.27
N ILE A 64 9.11 21.57 2.59
CA ILE A 64 9.61 22.36 1.45
C ILE A 64 10.73 23.31 1.89
N SER A 65 10.54 24.02 3.01
CA SER A 65 11.56 24.92 3.55
C SER A 65 12.86 24.17 3.84
N ALA A 66 12.79 22.98 4.44
CA ALA A 66 13.94 22.13 4.70
C ALA A 66 14.61 21.67 3.40
N ALA A 67 13.83 21.24 2.41
CA ALA A 67 14.35 20.78 1.11
C ALA A 67 15.08 21.88 0.32
N ASN A 68 14.68 23.16 0.47
CA ASN A 68 15.29 24.28 -0.23
C ASN A 68 16.76 24.55 0.15
N HIS A 69 17.27 23.92 1.20
CA HIS A 69 18.69 24.00 1.56
C HIS A 69 19.58 23.10 0.68
N ALA A 70 19.01 22.22 -0.15
CA ALA A 70 19.74 21.42 -1.12
C ALA A 70 19.69 22.10 -2.52
N PRO A 71 20.84 22.53 -3.09
CA PRO A 71 20.86 23.14 -4.41
C PRO A 71 20.49 22.13 -5.51
N ILE A 72 19.82 22.62 -6.56
CA ILE A 72 19.48 21.79 -7.72
C ILE A 72 20.72 21.67 -8.62
N GLU A 73 21.42 20.53 -8.54
CA GLU A 73 22.65 20.30 -9.29
C GLU A 73 22.42 19.76 -10.72
N ARG A 74 21.24 19.20 -11.00
CA ARG A 74 20.92 18.54 -12.26
C ARG A 74 19.50 18.86 -12.70
N ALA A 75 19.32 19.07 -13.99
CA ALA A 75 17.99 19.14 -14.58
C ALA A 75 17.27 17.79 -14.45
N TYR A 76 15.95 17.82 -14.28
CA TYR A 76 15.12 16.63 -14.26
C TYR A 76 15.21 15.87 -15.59
N ASN A 77 15.42 14.56 -15.52
CA ASN A 77 15.54 13.69 -16.68
C ASN A 77 14.65 12.45 -16.48
N VAL A 78 13.72 12.24 -17.41
CA VAL A 78 12.71 11.17 -17.36
C VAL A 78 13.23 9.79 -17.81
N GLY A 79 14.47 9.71 -18.32
CA GLY A 79 14.99 8.51 -18.94
C GLY A 79 14.33 8.19 -20.28
N VAL A 80 14.37 6.92 -20.68
CA VAL A 80 13.71 6.43 -21.91
C VAL A 80 12.25 6.11 -21.60
N ILE A 81 11.34 6.76 -22.30
CA ILE A 81 9.90 6.47 -22.21
C ILE A 81 9.61 5.28 -23.13
N GLN A 82 9.12 4.17 -22.57
CA GLN A 82 8.59 3.05 -23.36
C GLN A 82 7.20 3.41 -23.89
N VAL A 83 7.03 3.37 -25.20
CA VAL A 83 5.76 3.57 -25.93
C VAL A 83 5.30 2.28 -26.59
#